data_AF-A0A364LH31-F1
#
_entry.id   AF-A0A364LH31-F1
#
_cell.length_a   1.000
_cell.length_b   1.000
_cell.length_c   1.000
_cell.angle_alpha   90.00
_cell.angle_beta   90.00
_cell.angle_gamma   90.00
#
_symmetry.space_group_name_H-M   'P 1'
#
loop_
_entity.id
_entity.type
_entity.pdbx_description
1 polymer ?
#
loop_
_entity_poly.entity_id
_entity_poly.type
_entity_poly.pdbx_seq_one_letter_code
_entity_poly.pdbx_strand_id
1 'polypeptide(L)'
;MDQIRMKTTALLLVLIPSMSLAQGCIIGNPPSKARYVCIDGRSLSCTGKGFVWNAKRGCFLSRLPCCAYEAEHYGYYPNPARMYRAYEQCRVDYPFRLGEMQTH
;
A
#
# COMPACT_ATOMS: atom_id res chain seq x y z
N MET A 1 -32.70 -11.53 -31.85
CA MET A 1 -31.92 -10.37 -31.36
C MET A 1 -31.35 -10.62 -29.96
N ASP A 2 -31.33 -11.87 -29.49
CA ASP A 2 -31.08 -12.19 -28.08
C ASP A 2 -29.65 -12.64 -27.78
N GLN A 3 -28.96 -13.23 -28.77
CA GLN A 3 -27.60 -13.75 -28.61
C GLN A 3 -26.55 -12.65 -28.42
N ILE A 4 -26.77 -11.47 -29.03
CA ILE A 4 -25.89 -10.31 -28.90
C ILE A 4 -26.05 -9.67 -27.51
N ARG A 5 -27.30 -9.49 -27.06
CA ARG A 5 -27.63 -8.94 -25.73
C ARG A 5 -27.02 -9.76 -24.60
N MET A 6 -27.05 -11.09 -24.69
CA MET A 6 -26.51 -11.98 -23.66
C MET A 6 -24.97 -11.89 -23.56
N LYS A 7 -24.27 -11.80 -24.69
CA LYS A 7 -22.79 -11.64 -24.72
C LYS A 7 -22.33 -10.29 -24.18
N THR A 8 -23.04 -9.21 -24.50
CA THR A 8 -22.72 -7.87 -23.99
C THR A 8 -22.95 -7.78 -22.47
N THR A 9 -24.00 -8.43 -21.97
CA THR A 9 -24.31 -8.45 -20.53
C THR A 9 -23.27 -9.26 -19.74
N ALA A 10 -22.81 -10.40 -20.28
CA ALA A 10 -21.76 -11.20 -19.67
C ALA A 10 -20.40 -10.48 -19.61
N LEU A 11 -20.04 -9.75 -20.68
CA LEU A 11 -18.80 -8.96 -20.73
C LEU A 11 -18.80 -7.83 -19.69
N LEU A 12 -19.94 -7.14 -19.53
CA LEU A 12 -20.11 -6.10 -18.49
C LEU A 12 -19.96 -6.67 -17.07
N LEU A 13 -20.49 -7.87 -16.81
CA LEU A 13 -20.43 -8.51 -15.50
C LEU A 13 -19.01 -8.91 -15.07
N VAL A 14 -18.12 -9.19 -16.03
CA VAL A 14 -16.71 -9.54 -15.77
C VAL A 14 -15.82 -8.30 -15.54
N LEU A 15 -16.18 -7.14 -16.09
CA LEU A 15 -15.37 -5.91 -16.00
C LEU A 15 -15.57 -5.10 -14.72
N ILE A 16 -16.71 -5.27 -14.04
CA ILE A 16 -17.04 -4.55 -12.80
C ILE A 16 -16.13 -4.92 -11.61
N PRO A 17 -15.79 -6.20 -11.34
CA PRO A 17 -14.94 -6.53 -10.18
C PRO A 17 -13.48 -6.05 -10.36
N SER A 18 -12.96 -5.93 -11.58
CA SER A 18 -11.56 -5.49 -11.80
C SER A 18 -11.30 -4.03 -11.43
N MET A 19 -12.32 -3.17 -11.43
CA MET A 19 -12.16 -1.77 -11.02
C MET A 19 -12.19 -1.58 -9.49
N SER A 20 -12.68 -2.59 -8.75
CA SER A 20 -12.84 -2.52 -7.29
C SER A 20 -11.56 -2.83 -6.52
N LEU A 21 -10.54 -3.37 -7.21
CA LEU A 21 -9.24 -3.75 -6.63
C LEU A 21 -8.18 -2.64 -6.75
N ALA A 22 -8.50 -1.51 -7.37
CA ALA A 22 -7.70 -0.31 -7.20
C ALA A 22 -7.92 0.20 -5.77
N GLN A 23 -7.08 -0.24 -4.83
CA GLN A 23 -6.96 0.39 -3.52
C GLN A 23 -6.47 1.82 -3.75
N GLY A 24 -7.42 2.72 -4.01
CA GLY A 24 -7.18 4.12 -4.28
C GLY A 24 -6.45 4.73 -3.10
N CYS A 25 -5.37 5.43 -3.38
CA CYS A 25 -4.63 6.06 -2.31
C CYS A 25 -5.47 7.18 -1.69
N ILE A 26 -5.68 7.13 -0.38
CA ILE A 26 -6.44 8.17 0.32
C ILE A 26 -5.60 9.45 0.36
N ILE A 27 -5.78 10.30 -0.66
CA ILE A 27 -5.14 11.62 -0.75
C ILE A 27 -6.03 12.59 0.04
N GLY A 28 -5.70 12.76 1.31
CA GLY A 28 -6.30 13.76 2.20
C GLY A 28 -5.22 14.50 2.99
N ASN A 29 -5.59 15.51 3.77
CA ASN A 29 -4.63 16.21 4.62
C ASN A 29 -3.97 15.21 5.58
N PRO A 30 -2.64 15.02 5.50
CA PRO A 30 -1.98 14.02 6.30
C PRO A 30 -2.13 14.40 7.78
N PRO A 31 -2.58 13.48 8.64
CA PRO A 31 -2.77 13.74 10.05
C PRO A 31 -1.44 14.23 10.68
N SER A 32 -1.48 14.85 11.86
CA SER A 32 -0.25 15.27 12.56
C SER A 32 0.57 14.09 13.08
N LYS A 33 -0.06 12.92 13.27
CA LYS A 33 0.55 11.69 13.77
C LYS A 33 0.41 10.56 12.76
N ALA A 34 1.28 9.57 12.83
CA ALA A 34 1.19 8.36 12.01
C ALA A 34 -0.15 7.66 12.18
N ARG A 35 -0.70 7.16 11.07
CA ARG A 35 -1.96 6.41 11.00
C ARG A 35 -1.89 5.20 10.09
N TYR A 36 -0.78 5.00 9.42
CA TYR A 36 -0.56 3.91 8.49
C TYR A 36 0.50 2.97 9.02
N VAL A 37 0.28 1.68 8.81
CA VAL A 37 1.31 0.64 8.89
C VAL A 37 1.57 0.19 7.47
N CYS A 38 2.81 0.32 7.01
CA CYS A 38 3.25 -0.06 5.67
C CYS A 38 4.25 -1.21 5.77
N ILE A 39 4.24 -2.11 4.79
CA ILE A 39 5.20 -3.21 4.62
C ILE A 39 5.90 -2.96 3.30
N ASP A 40 7.22 -3.01 3.30
CA ASP A 40 8.10 -2.98 2.13
C ASP A 40 7.70 -1.95 1.05
N GLY A 41 8.44 -0.85 0.99
CA GLY A 41 8.22 0.20 0.00
C GLY A 41 9.52 0.84 -0.49
N ARG A 42 9.37 1.80 -1.39
CA ARG A 42 10.43 2.68 -1.87
C ARG A 42 9.90 4.08 -2.15
N SER A 43 10.75 5.08 -1.97
CA SER A 43 10.43 6.46 -2.35
C SER A 43 11.56 7.07 -3.15
N LEU A 44 11.22 7.79 -4.20
CA LEU A 44 12.18 8.58 -4.97
C LEU A 44 12.37 9.95 -4.33
N SER A 45 13.62 10.36 -4.15
CA SER A 45 13.95 11.70 -3.64
C SER A 45 14.90 12.40 -4.58
N CYS A 46 14.61 13.66 -4.88
CA CYS A 46 15.50 14.51 -5.64
C CYS A 46 16.55 15.11 -4.69
N THR A 47 17.82 14.95 -5.05
CA THR A 47 18.96 15.52 -4.32
C THR A 47 19.73 16.46 -5.25
N GLY A 48 20.65 17.27 -4.70
CA GLY A 48 21.51 18.12 -5.52
C GLY A 48 22.41 17.36 -6.53
N LYS A 49 22.49 16.03 -6.44
CA LYS A 49 23.27 15.16 -7.33
C LYS A 49 22.41 14.29 -8.26
N GLY A 50 21.08 14.47 -8.23
CA GLY A 50 20.13 13.67 -9.01
C GLY A 50 19.12 12.90 -8.15
N PHE A 51 18.46 11.93 -8.76
CA PHE A 51 17.41 11.14 -8.13
C PHE A 51 17.96 9.93 -7.38
N VAL A 52 17.53 9.75 -6.13
CA VAL A 52 17.91 8.63 -5.27
C VAL A 52 16.66 7.85 -4.86
N TRP A 53 16.68 6.54 -5.10
CA TRP A 53 15.68 5.62 -4.57
C TRP A 53 16.02 5.24 -3.13
N ASN A 54 15.08 5.47 -2.22
CA ASN A 54 15.18 5.06 -0.83
C ASN A 54 14.29 3.85 -0.60
N ALA A 55 14.88 2.69 -0.31
CA ALA A 55 14.12 1.52 0.11
C ALA A 55 13.68 1.65 1.57
N LYS A 56 12.45 1.24 1.86
CA LYS A 56 11.87 1.11 3.19
C LYS A 56 11.51 -0.35 3.39
N ARG A 57 12.40 -1.10 4.04
CA ARG A 57 12.23 -2.53 4.26
C ARG A 57 11.62 -2.82 5.62
N GLY A 58 10.87 -3.90 5.70
CA GLY A 58 10.12 -4.30 6.88
C GLY A 58 8.85 -3.47 7.10
N CYS A 59 8.29 -3.64 8.30
CA CYS A 59 7.15 -2.86 8.73
C CYS A 59 7.58 -1.49 9.25
N PHE A 60 6.87 -0.44 8.81
CA PHE A 60 7.09 0.93 9.28
C PHE A 60 5.79 1.70 9.45
N LEU A 61 5.78 2.64 10.40
CA LEU A 61 4.68 3.56 10.60
C LEU A 61 4.81 4.76 9.65
N SER A 62 3.70 5.21 9.08
CA SER A 62 3.68 6.44 8.32
C SER A 62 2.49 7.35 8.61
N ARG A 63 2.77 8.64 8.45
CA ARG A 63 1.80 9.73 8.45
C ARG A 63 1.22 9.97 7.06
N LEU A 64 2.02 9.71 6.03
CA LEU A 64 1.57 9.71 4.66
C LEU A 64 0.93 8.36 4.32
N PRO A 65 -0.01 8.33 3.37
CA PRO A 65 -0.51 7.06 2.83
C PRO A 65 0.64 6.20 2.30
N CYS A 66 0.56 4.88 2.49
CA CYS A 66 1.65 3.97 2.12
C CYS A 66 1.92 3.91 0.61
N CYS A 67 0.97 4.32 -0.23
CA CYS A 67 1.19 4.49 -1.66
C CYS A 67 2.29 5.52 -1.99
N ALA A 68 2.55 6.49 -1.10
CA ALA A 68 3.64 7.45 -1.27
C ALA A 68 5.02 6.78 -1.19
N TYR A 69 5.05 5.53 -0.76
CA TYR A 69 6.23 4.69 -0.70
C TYR A 69 6.10 3.47 -1.60
N GLU A 70 5.18 3.42 -2.57
CA GLU A 70 4.98 2.23 -3.41
C GLU A 70 4.95 0.93 -2.57
N ALA A 71 4.32 0.98 -1.39
CA ALA A 71 4.34 -0.12 -0.44
C ALA A 71 3.52 -1.29 -0.95
N GLU A 72 4.03 -2.51 -0.80
CA GLU A 72 3.36 -3.72 -1.27
C GLU A 72 2.08 -4.01 -0.47
N HIS A 73 2.16 -3.88 0.85
CA HIS A 73 1.04 -4.12 1.75
C HIS A 73 0.92 -2.99 2.77
N TYR A 74 -0.32 -2.62 3.11
CA TYR A 74 -0.55 -1.56 4.08
C TYR A 74 -1.95 -1.59 4.70
N GLY A 75 -2.07 -0.92 5.85
CA GLY A 75 -3.34 -0.68 6.53
C GLY A 75 -3.44 0.72 7.13
N TYR A 76 -4.63 1.31 7.07
CA TYR A 76 -4.97 2.56 7.75
C TYR A 76 -5.69 2.29 9.08
N TYR A 77 -5.26 2.98 10.13
CA TYR A 77 -5.75 2.79 11.49
C TYR A 77 -6.14 4.13 12.12
N PRO A 78 -7.45 4.48 12.20
CA PRO A 78 -7.89 5.74 12.80
C PRO A 78 -7.65 5.77 14.32
N ASN A 79 -7.57 4.63 14.99
CA ASN A 79 -7.24 4.51 16.41
C ASN A 79 -5.73 4.21 16.57
N PRO A 80 -4.95 5.05 17.31
CA PRO A 80 -3.51 4.84 17.45
C PRO A 80 -3.15 3.55 18.20
N ALA A 81 -3.95 3.13 19.19
CA ALA A 81 -3.65 1.91 19.95
C ALA A 81 -3.77 0.66 19.07
N ARG A 82 -4.76 0.64 18.16
CA ARG A 82 -4.89 -0.45 17.17
C ARG A 82 -3.76 -0.42 16.14
N MET A 83 -3.35 0.78 15.70
CA MET A 83 -2.19 0.96 14.82
C MET A 83 -0.92 0.36 15.44
N TYR A 84 -0.63 0.69 16.71
CA TYR A 84 0.56 0.17 17.38
C TYR A 84 0.52 -1.35 17.54
N ARG A 85 -0.64 -1.93 17.90
CA ARG A 85 -0.78 -3.40 17.96
C ARG A 85 -0.53 -4.06 16.60
N ALA A 86 -1.11 -3.50 15.53
CA ALA A 86 -0.90 -4.01 14.17
C ALA A 86 0.57 -3.88 13.74
N TYR A 87 1.23 -2.78 14.09
CA TYR A 87 2.65 -2.58 13.82
C TYR A 87 3.54 -3.58 14.56
N GLU A 88 3.30 -3.81 15.84
CA GLU A 88 4.06 -4.81 16.62
C GLU A 88 3.88 -6.21 16.02
N GLN A 89 2.65 -6.59 15.66
CA GLN A 89 2.40 -7.87 15.01
C GLN A 89 3.10 -7.98 13.65
N CYS A 90 3.00 -6.94 12.82
CA CYS A 90 3.66 -6.87 11.52
C CYS A 90 5.17 -7.12 11.64
N ARG A 91 5.83 -6.51 12.64
CA ARG A 91 7.28 -6.68 12.84
C ARG A 91 7.68 -8.09 13.26
N VAL A 92 6.80 -8.82 13.95
CA VAL A 92 7.02 -10.21 14.32
C VAL A 92 6.89 -11.11 13.08
N ASP A 93 5.85 -10.88 12.27
CA ASP A 93 5.57 -11.66 11.07
C ASP A 93 6.54 -11.35 9.92
N TYR A 94 7.07 -10.11 9.88
CA TYR A 94 7.94 -9.60 8.82
C TYR A 94 9.22 -8.96 9.40
N PRO A 95 10.11 -9.76 10.04
CA PRO A 95 11.31 -9.25 10.66
C PRO A 95 12.30 -8.74 9.59
N PHE A 96 12.63 -7.45 9.63
CA PHE A 96 13.68 -6.93 8.76
C PHE A 96 15.05 -7.46 9.19
N ARG A 97 15.74 -8.13 8.26
CA ARG A 97 17.13 -8.56 8.42
C ARG A 97 18.00 -7.81 7.42
N LEU A 98 18.99 -7.08 7.93
CA LEU A 98 20.00 -6.40 7.11
C LEU A 98 20.71 -7.43 6.22
N GLY A 99 20.64 -7.23 4.90
CA GLY A 99 21.32 -8.06 3.89
C GLY A 99 20.44 -9.10 3.19
N GLU A 100 19.21 -9.34 3.65
CA GLU A 100 18.28 -10.21 2.93
C GLU A 100 17.55 -9.40 1.84
N MET A 101 17.69 -9.83 0.58
CA MET A 101 16.71 -9.46 -0.45
C MET A 101 15.41 -10.19 -0.09
N GLN A 102 14.43 -9.47 0.45
CA GLN A 102 13.06 -9.94 0.50
C GLN A 102 12.61 -10.14 -0.95
N THR A 103 12.57 -11.40 -1.37
CA THR A 103 12.07 -11.84 -2.67
C THR A 103 10.65 -12.35 -2.44
N HIS A 104 9.71 -11.85 -3.23
CA HIS A 104 8.30 -12.27 -3.21
C HIS A 104 8.13 -13.61 -3.92
#